data_AF-A0A3D4B0H4-F1
#
_entry.id   AF-A0A3D4B0H4-F1
#
_cell.length_a   1.000
_cell.length_b   1.000
_cell.length_c   1.000
_cell.angle_alpha   90.00
_cell.angle_beta   90.00
_cell.angle_gamma   90.00
#
_symmetry.space_group_name_H-M   'P 1'
#
loop_
_entity.id
_entity.type
_entity.pdbx_description
1 polymer ?
#
loop_
_entity_poly.entity_id
_entity_poly.type
_entity_poly.pdbx_seq_one_letter_code
_entity_poly.pdbx_strand_id
1 'polypeptide(L)'
;KFRDYFRIDVIAVGTGKALKLAENGDVDVVLVHARKLEDAFVAARYGVYRQDVMYNDFVVVGPSGDPARIGGMKKAIEAFAKIAEKKAVFLSRGDESGTHQK
;
A
#
# COMPACT_ATOMS: atom_id res chain seq x y z
N LYS A 1 0.92 25.00 11.23
CA LYS A 1 1.41 24.76 12.61
C LYS A 1 2.72 23.96 12.67
N PHE A 2 2.87 22.78 12.06
CA PHE A 2 4.19 22.09 12.02
C PHE A 2 5.21 22.77 11.08
N ARG A 3 4.74 23.26 9.92
CA ARG A 3 5.55 24.01 8.93
C ARG A 3 6.09 25.35 9.41
N ASP A 4 5.60 25.86 10.54
CA ASP A 4 5.96 27.19 11.04
C ASP A 4 7.26 27.15 11.89
N TYR A 5 7.72 25.95 12.26
CA TYR A 5 8.93 25.73 13.07
C TYR A 5 9.98 24.86 12.37
N PHE A 6 9.57 24.03 11.40
CA PHE A 6 10.48 23.19 10.62
C PHE A 6 10.15 23.26 9.14
N ARG A 7 11.18 23.46 8.32
CA ARG A 7 11.09 23.33 6.88
C ARG A 7 11.26 21.86 6.51
N ILE A 8 10.32 21.32 5.73
CA ILE A 8 10.38 19.95 5.20
C ILE A 8 10.62 20.07 3.70
N ASP A 9 11.78 19.59 3.25
CA ASP A 9 12.08 19.44 1.83
C ASP A 9 11.78 17.98 1.42
N VAL A 10 11.02 17.80 0.33
CA VAL A 10 10.49 16.48 -0.08
C VAL A 10 11.13 16.06 -1.39
N ILE A 11 11.67 14.83 -1.41
CA ILE A 11 12.23 14.19 -2.60
C ILE A 11 11.34 12.99 -2.97
N ALA A 12 10.51 13.16 -4.00
CA ALA A 12 9.62 12.09 -4.47
C ALA A 12 10.32 11.22 -5.52
N VAL A 13 10.64 9.99 -5.16
CA VAL A 13 11.30 8.99 -6.03
C VAL A 13 10.74 7.59 -5.75
N GLY A 14 11.04 6.61 -6.61
CA GLY A 14 10.66 5.21 -6.37
C GLY A 14 11.33 4.62 -5.12
N THR A 15 10.67 3.64 -4.49
CA THR A 15 11.07 3.01 -3.22
C THR A 15 12.56 2.66 -3.13
N GLY A 16 13.11 1.98 -4.14
CA GLY A 16 14.52 1.57 -4.10
C GLY A 16 15.49 2.75 -4.05
N LYS A 17 15.19 3.84 -4.78
CA LYS A 17 15.99 5.06 -4.75
C LYS A 17 15.83 5.80 -3.42
N ALA A 18 14.61 5.84 -2.86
CA ALA A 18 14.34 6.45 -1.56
C ALA A 18 15.14 5.77 -0.43
N LEU A 19 15.14 4.43 -0.39
CA LEU A 19 15.91 3.68 0.60
C LEU A 19 17.43 3.87 0.41
N LYS A 20 17.90 3.95 -0.83
CA LYS A 20 19.32 4.21 -1.10
C LYS A 20 19.78 5.60 -0.64
N LEU A 21 18.95 6.63 -0.82
CA LEU A 21 19.21 7.97 -0.29
C LEU A 21 19.31 7.94 1.24
N ALA A 22 18.42 7.18 1.90
CA ALA A 22 18.45 7.04 3.37
C ALA A 22 19.67 6.26 3.86
N GLU A 23 20.05 5.18 3.18
CA GLU A 23 21.27 4.40 3.45
C GLU A 23 22.53 5.25 3.34
N ASN A 24 22.58 6.15 2.36
CA ASN A 24 23.70 7.08 2.15
C ASN A 24 23.73 8.26 3.16
N GLY A 25 22.68 8.46 3.95
CA GLY A 25 22.54 9.64 4.82
C GLY A 25 22.14 10.92 4.10
N ASP A 26 21.62 10.83 2.88
CA ASP A 26 21.15 11.97 2.07
C ASP A 26 19.81 12.55 2.58
N VAL A 27 19.10 11.82 3.45
CA VAL A 27 17.80 12.21 4.04
C VAL A 27 17.71 11.80 5.51
N ASP A 28 16.95 12.57 6.29
CA ASP A 28 16.73 12.28 7.73
C ASP A 28 15.61 11.25 7.97
N VAL A 29 14.61 11.22 7.08
CA VAL A 29 13.42 10.37 7.18
C VAL A 29 13.07 9.80 5.81
N VAL A 30 12.68 8.53 5.78
CA VAL A 30 12.16 7.86 4.58
C VAL A 30 10.73 7.37 4.82
N LEU A 31 9.85 7.63 3.84
CA LEU A 31 8.46 7.17 3.85
C LEU A 31 8.20 6.36 2.57
N VAL A 32 8.00 5.05 2.73
CA VAL A 32 7.76 4.09 1.64
C VAL A 32 6.61 3.15 1.98
N HIS A 33 6.18 2.35 1.01
CA HIS A 33 5.07 1.40 1.14
C HIS A 33 5.49 -0.02 0.69
N ALA A 34 6.66 -0.49 1.12
CA ALA A 34 7.26 -1.74 0.65
C ALA A 34 7.84 -2.55 1.82
N ARG A 35 6.95 -3.25 2.53
CA ARG A 35 7.25 -3.85 3.83
C ARG A 35 8.51 -4.71 3.86
N LYS A 36 8.67 -5.61 2.87
CA LYS A 36 9.84 -6.50 2.80
C LYS A 36 11.16 -5.73 2.70
N LEU A 37 11.17 -4.61 1.98
CA LEU A 37 12.37 -3.79 1.83
C LEU A 37 12.61 -2.94 3.08
N GLU A 38 11.56 -2.43 3.72
CA GLU A 38 11.66 -1.72 5.01
C GLU A 38 12.25 -2.61 6.10
N ASP A 39 11.78 -3.86 6.22
CA ASP A 39 12.26 -4.81 7.21
C ASP A 39 13.75 -5.14 6.98
N ALA A 40 14.16 -5.32 5.72
CA ALA A 40 15.56 -5.52 5.36
C ALA A 40 16.43 -4.29 5.67
N PHE A 41 15.94 -3.09 5.39
CA PHE A 41 16.62 -1.82 5.66
C PHE A 41 16.89 -1.61 7.15
N VAL A 42 15.93 -1.94 8.01
CA VAL A 42 16.09 -1.89 9.48
C VAL A 42 17.02 -2.99 9.96
N ALA A 43 16.89 -4.22 9.43
CA ALA A 43 17.77 -5.33 9.78
C ALA A 43 19.25 -5.04 9.44
N ALA A 44 19.50 -4.33 8.33
CA ALA A 44 20.81 -3.83 7.93
C ALA A 44 21.31 -2.63 8.76
N ARG A 45 20.50 -2.14 9.71
CA ARG A 45 20.78 -0.99 10.59
C ARG A 45 20.92 0.37 9.91
N TYR A 46 20.35 0.53 8.73
CA TYR A 46 20.24 1.84 8.08
C TYR A 46 19.08 2.68 8.64
N GLY A 47 18.08 2.04 9.27
CA GLY A 47 17.00 2.70 10.00
C GLY A 47 16.90 2.18 11.42
N VAL A 48 16.60 3.07 12.37
CA VAL A 48 16.50 2.75 13.79
C VAL A 48 15.06 2.68 14.31
N TYR A 49 14.13 3.32 13.60
CA TYR A 49 12.73 3.42 14.03
C TYR A 49 11.79 3.30 12.83
N ARG A 50 11.01 2.21 12.79
CA ARG A 50 10.03 1.93 11.75
C ARG A 50 8.63 2.00 12.34
N GLN A 51 7.80 2.89 11.81
CA GLN A 51 6.43 3.09 12.26
C GLN A 51 5.47 3.06 11.06
N ASP A 52 4.35 2.37 11.23
CA ASP A 52 3.25 2.42 10.27
C ASP A 52 2.51 3.77 10.43
N VAL A 53 2.50 4.60 9.38
CA VAL A 53 1.90 5.94 9.41
C VAL A 53 0.54 5.97 8.71
N MET A 54 0.40 5.22 7.61
CA MET A 54 -0.80 5.19 6.78
C MET A 54 -1.01 3.78 6.20
N TYR A 55 -2.27 3.42 6.01
CA TYR A 55 -2.66 2.24 5.25
C TYR A 55 -3.74 2.63 4.24
N ASN A 56 -3.80 1.90 3.14
CA ASN A 56 -4.87 2.04 2.16
C ASN A 56 -5.94 0.98 2.41
N ASP A 57 -7.19 1.41 2.34
CA ASP A 57 -8.33 0.49 2.27
C ASP A 57 -8.54 0.03 0.83
N PHE A 58 -8.87 -1.25 0.67
CA PHE A 58 -9.31 -1.81 -0.60
C PHE A 58 -10.81 -2.09 -0.50
N VAL A 59 -11.56 -1.62 -1.49
CA VAL A 59 -13.01 -1.81 -1.58
C VAL A 59 -13.37 -2.63 -2.81
N VAL A 60 -14.33 -3.54 -2.66
CA VAL A 60 -14.95 -4.24 -3.78
C VAL A 60 -16.16 -3.43 -4.22
N VAL A 61 -16.16 -2.99 -5.48
CA VAL A 61 -17.24 -2.20 -6.08
C VAL A 61 -17.89 -2.99 -7.22
N GLY A 62 -19.18 -2.75 -7.44
CA GLY A 62 -19.96 -3.44 -8.46
C GLY A 62 -21.22 -2.67 -8.85
N PRO A 63 -21.95 -3.15 -9.87
CA PRO A 63 -23.18 -2.50 -10.32
C PRO A 63 -24.27 -2.56 -9.24
N SER A 64 -25.20 -1.60 -9.26
CA SER A 64 -26.30 -1.47 -8.29
C SER A 64 -27.21 -2.71 -8.20
N GLY A 65 -27.32 -3.47 -9.29
CA GLY A 65 -28.09 -4.72 -9.33
C GLY A 65 -27.47 -5.88 -8.55
N ASP A 66 -26.24 -5.72 -8.04
CA ASP A 66 -25.51 -6.71 -7.23
C ASP A 66 -25.70 -8.18 -7.70
N PRO A 67 -25.27 -8.51 -8.93
CA PRO A 67 -25.48 -9.84 -9.49
C PRO A 67 -24.79 -10.94 -8.68
N ALA A 68 -23.71 -10.61 -7.96
CA ALA A 68 -23.00 -11.53 -7.07
C ALA A 68 -23.67 -11.65 -5.67
N ARG A 69 -24.60 -10.76 -5.33
CA ARG A 69 -25.29 -10.69 -4.03
C ARG A 69 -24.30 -10.58 -2.86
N ILE A 70 -23.31 -9.70 -2.98
CA ILE A 70 -22.26 -9.48 -1.97
C ILE A 70 -22.44 -8.19 -1.16
N GLY A 71 -23.45 -7.37 -1.48
CA GLY A 71 -23.76 -6.15 -0.76
C GLY A 71 -23.93 -6.40 0.74
N GLY A 72 -23.26 -5.59 1.57
CA GLY A 72 -23.32 -5.69 3.04
C GLY A 72 -22.44 -6.79 3.67
N MET A 73 -21.72 -7.59 2.86
CA MET A 73 -20.74 -8.53 3.40
C MET A 73 -19.57 -7.81 4.06
N LYS A 74 -19.11 -8.32 5.21
CA LYS A 74 -18.01 -7.72 5.99
C LYS A 74 -16.66 -8.39 5.75
N LYS A 75 -16.64 -9.56 5.11
CA LYS A 75 -15.43 -10.34 4.86
C LYS A 75 -15.17 -10.45 3.37
N ALA A 76 -14.04 -9.91 2.93
CA ALA A 76 -13.63 -9.94 1.52
C ALA A 76 -13.54 -11.37 0.97
N ILE A 77 -13.02 -12.31 1.76
CA ILE A 77 -12.87 -13.72 1.35
C ILE A 77 -14.22 -14.33 0.96
N GLU A 78 -15.26 -14.10 1.76
CA GLU A 78 -16.61 -14.62 1.50
C GLU A 78 -17.22 -13.95 0.26
N ALA A 79 -16.99 -12.66 0.07
CA ALA A 79 -17.42 -11.93 -1.12
C ALA A 79 -16.76 -12.48 -2.40
N PHE A 80 -15.44 -12.69 -2.39
CA PHE A 80 -14.71 -13.25 -3.52
C PHE A 80 -15.14 -14.69 -3.84
N ALA A 81 -15.35 -15.53 -2.82
CA ALA A 81 -15.87 -16.88 -3.01
C ALA A 81 -17.24 -16.86 -3.71
N LYS A 82 -18.12 -15.93 -3.32
CA LYS A 82 -19.47 -15.81 -3.91
C LYS A 82 -19.46 -15.24 -5.32
N ILE A 83 -18.58 -14.27 -5.62
CA ILE A 83 -18.33 -13.81 -7.00
C ILE A 83 -17.95 -15.00 -7.89
N ALA A 84 -17.03 -15.84 -7.42
CA ALA A 84 -16.57 -17.03 -8.14
C ALA A 84 -17.69 -18.08 -8.32
N GLU A 85 -18.44 -18.39 -7.25
CA GLU A 85 -19.58 -19.33 -7.29
C GLU A 85 -20.64 -18.89 -8.29
N LYS A 86 -20.98 -17.59 -8.31
CA LYS A 86 -21.95 -17.02 -9.25
C LYS A 86 -21.40 -16.82 -10.66
N LYS A 87 -20.10 -17.06 -10.86
CA LYS A 87 -19.38 -16.72 -12.10
C LYS A 87 -19.67 -15.28 -12.54
N ALA A 88 -19.82 -14.38 -11.57
CA ALA A 88 -20.03 -12.97 -11.84
C ALA A 88 -18.75 -12.37 -12.44
N VAL A 89 -18.90 -11.39 -13.34
CA VAL A 89 -17.75 -10.74 -13.97
C VAL A 89 -16.89 -10.08 -12.89
N PHE A 90 -15.60 -10.43 -12.89
CA PHE A 90 -14.60 -9.84 -12.00
C PHE A 90 -13.47 -9.25 -12.85
N LEU A 91 -13.18 -7.97 -12.63
CA LEU A 91 -12.13 -7.26 -13.37
C LEU A 91 -10.93 -7.05 -12.46
N SER A 92 -9.79 -7.61 -12.88
CA SER A 92 -8.49 -7.31 -12.29
C SER A 92 -7.82 -6.21 -13.13
N ARG A 93 -7.06 -5.34 -12.47
CA ARG A 93 -6.14 -4.42 -13.16
C ARG A 93 -5.14 -5.16 -14.05
N GLY A 94 -4.70 -6.36 -13.62
CA GLY A 94 -3.78 -7.21 -14.39
C GLY A 94 -2.45 -6.55 -14.74
N ASP A 95 -2.05 -5.52 -13.99
CA ASP A 95 -0.84 -4.73 -14.21
C ASP A 95 0.19 -5.01 -13.11
N GLU A 96 1.42 -4.53 -13.25
CA GLU A 96 2.46 -4.67 -12.21
C GLU A 96 2.32 -3.63 -11.07
N SER A 97 1.14 -3.01 -10.90
CA SER A 97 0.94 -1.98 -9.89
C SER A 97 0.83 -2.58 -8.48
N GLY A 98 1.05 -1.77 -7.45
CA GLY A 98 0.87 -2.19 -6.05
C GLY A 98 -0.56 -2.57 -5.66
N THR A 99 -1.55 -2.38 -6.54
CA THR A 99 -2.91 -2.92 -6.36
C THR A 99 -3.07 -4.36 -6.86
N HIS A 100 -2.08 -4.87 -7.59
CA HIS A 100 -2.03 -6.22 -8.15
C HIS A 100 -0.87 -7.05 -7.56
N GLN A 101 0.32 -6.46 -7.44
CA GLN A 101 1.47 -7.10 -6.81
C GLN A 101 1.44 -6.82 -5.30
N LYS A 102 0.98 -7.80 -4.51
CA LYS A 102 1.24 -7.86 -3.06
C LYS A 102 1.78 -9.23 -2.70
#